data_AF-A0A9E4HJN4-F1
#
_entry.id   AF-A0A9E4HJN4-F1
#
_cell.length_a   1.000
_cell.length_b   1.000
_cell.length_c   1.000
_cell.angle_alpha   90.00
_cell.angle_beta   90.00
_cell.angle_gamma   90.00
#
_symmetry.space_group_name_H-M   'P 1'
#
loop_
_entity.id
_entity.type
_entity.pdbx_description
1 polymer ?
#
loop_
_entity_poly.entity_id
_entity_poly.type
_entity_poly.pdbx_seq_one_letter_code
_entity_poly.pdbx_strand_id
1 'polypeptide(L)'
;MKAYEELVGEEGRRVYYRADRYKVRDLFRRTLPDIEIDHTSLTLHDVSMSGLAVFASPRMNWSGEQGEVVPVQLRLGGSVLHEGRGRICRVEPTPFGTKVAIQLTSGYLNIPELVARHEAVCLKRELEDGLAVASERVPSAYRELVADVLYLLRRYRSALEKFDGGSNPHTPADDARLADVLTLCEERILPECRALWYQANALVEPVMEDPEARKATKQFTELALTPEFLEGPIWQRSYEKPLGYPGDFEVMNYVYAWRRQGASAFGKLLHRIGLDGMECIANRMVMMQQTIAEVVARKGGPVQITNLACGPAQEIVNYLRLGMLPQAVHITLIDQDHQALTQAYERTYPETLRLKEQATVNCLHVSFRQLLKGERLLDNIPAQDLIYTVGLVDYLDARKARPLIDGLYRQLAPGGFLVIGNVKKSPVSLLWPAEFLCDWSLVYRSESDMLALAKDLPSANVTIKADATDRIQLLYLQKPEINA
;
A
#
# COMPACT_ATOMS: atom_id res chain seq x y z
N MET A 1 -6.23 -34.21 19.99
CA MET A 1 -7.29 -34.75 19.12
C MET A 1 -8.57 -34.68 19.92
N LYS A 2 -9.62 -34.02 19.43
CA LYS A 2 -10.88 -33.87 20.18
C LYS A 2 -11.67 -35.18 20.18
N ALA A 3 -12.35 -35.52 21.27
CA ALA A 3 -13.25 -36.68 21.32
C ALA A 3 -14.50 -36.41 20.48
N TYR A 4 -15.17 -37.46 19.98
CA TYR A 4 -16.33 -37.28 19.09
C TYR A 4 -17.48 -36.53 19.78
N GLU A 5 -17.67 -36.71 21.09
CA GLU A 5 -18.69 -35.97 21.86
C GLU A 5 -18.37 -34.47 22.03
N GLU A 6 -17.13 -34.04 21.76
CA GLU A 6 -16.70 -32.63 21.83
C GLU A 6 -16.87 -31.90 20.48
N LEU A 7 -17.33 -32.60 19.44
CA LEU A 7 -17.64 -32.03 18.14
C LEU A 7 -19.04 -31.42 18.18
N VAL A 8 -19.08 -30.11 18.45
CA VAL A 8 -20.32 -29.34 18.43
C VAL A 8 -20.73 -29.11 16.97
N GLY A 9 -21.92 -29.58 16.58
CA GLY A 9 -22.54 -29.26 15.29
C GLY A 9 -22.98 -27.79 15.22
N GLU A 10 -23.36 -27.31 14.05
CA GLU A 10 -23.85 -25.94 13.89
C GLU A 10 -25.29 -25.78 14.39
N GLU A 11 -25.68 -24.57 14.80
CA GLU A 11 -27.03 -24.26 15.28
C GLU A 11 -27.85 -23.42 14.27
N GLY A 12 -29.18 -23.44 14.42
CA GLY A 12 -30.09 -22.64 13.61
C GLY A 12 -30.06 -23.02 12.12
N ARG A 13 -29.96 -22.02 11.23
CA ARG A 13 -29.98 -22.27 9.77
C ARG A 13 -28.74 -23.00 9.24
N ARG A 14 -27.65 -23.06 10.03
CA ARG A 14 -26.39 -23.68 9.63
C ARG A 14 -26.38 -25.21 9.81
N VAL A 15 -27.41 -25.77 10.46
CA VAL A 15 -27.67 -27.21 10.51
C VAL A 15 -27.91 -27.78 9.10
N TYR A 16 -28.52 -26.99 8.20
CA TYR A 16 -28.73 -27.38 6.82
C TYR A 16 -27.44 -27.16 6.02
N TYR A 17 -26.85 -28.26 5.55
CA TYR A 17 -25.68 -28.18 4.69
C TYR A 17 -25.98 -27.32 3.46
N ARG A 18 -25.05 -26.42 3.14
CA ARG A 18 -25.06 -25.63 1.93
C ARG A 18 -23.68 -25.71 1.31
N ALA A 19 -23.64 -25.93 0.00
CA ALA A 19 -22.38 -25.91 -0.73
C ALA A 19 -21.65 -24.58 -0.51
N ASP A 20 -20.33 -24.66 -0.36
CA ASP A 20 -19.48 -23.50 -0.19
C ASP A 20 -19.69 -22.51 -1.33
N ARG A 21 -19.75 -21.22 -0.95
CA ARG A 21 -19.82 -20.12 -1.91
C ARG A 21 -18.48 -19.42 -1.95
N TYR A 22 -18.00 -19.24 -3.17
CA TYR A 22 -16.71 -18.63 -3.46
C TYR A 22 -16.97 -17.27 -4.09
N LYS A 23 -16.31 -16.22 -3.59
CA LYS A 23 -16.35 -14.92 -4.26
C LYS A 23 -15.62 -15.04 -5.59
N VAL A 24 -16.19 -14.45 -6.64
CA VAL A 24 -15.63 -14.63 -7.98
C VAL A 24 -14.25 -13.99 -8.15
N ARG A 25 -13.94 -12.96 -7.36
CA ARG A 25 -12.61 -12.34 -7.32
C ARG A 25 -11.53 -13.24 -6.71
N ASP A 26 -11.93 -14.16 -5.83
CA ASP A 26 -11.00 -15.10 -5.19
C ASP A 26 -10.69 -16.28 -6.13
N LEU A 27 -11.67 -16.67 -6.96
CA LEU A 27 -11.54 -17.73 -7.97
C LEU A 27 -10.86 -17.26 -9.25
N PHE A 28 -11.26 -16.09 -9.78
CA PHE A 28 -10.83 -15.60 -11.08
C PHE A 28 -9.92 -14.38 -10.92
N ARG A 29 -8.63 -14.63 -10.68
CA ARG A 29 -7.66 -13.58 -10.32
C ARG A 29 -7.23 -12.68 -11.48
N ARG A 30 -7.39 -13.13 -12.74
CA ARG A 30 -6.92 -12.42 -13.94
C ARG A 30 -8.01 -11.54 -14.56
N THR A 31 -9.08 -12.18 -15.06
CA THR A 31 -10.21 -11.53 -15.71
C THR A 31 -11.50 -12.16 -15.20
N LEU A 32 -12.48 -11.34 -14.83
CA LEU A 32 -13.78 -11.85 -14.40
C LEU A 32 -14.54 -12.39 -15.62
N PRO A 33 -15.18 -13.56 -15.52
CA PRO A 33 -16.07 -14.04 -16.57
C PRO A 33 -17.32 -13.16 -16.69
N ASP A 34 -17.81 -13.05 -17.91
CA ASP A 34 -19.10 -12.44 -18.23
C ASP A 34 -20.22 -13.40 -17.83
N ILE A 35 -21.28 -12.89 -17.21
CA ILE A 35 -22.48 -13.66 -16.87
C ILE A 35 -23.69 -13.04 -17.57
N GLU A 36 -24.43 -13.88 -18.27
CA GLU A 36 -25.70 -13.56 -18.90
C GLU A 36 -26.80 -14.38 -18.23
N ILE A 37 -27.83 -13.69 -17.75
CA ILE A 37 -29.04 -14.31 -17.19
C ILE A 37 -30.21 -13.78 -17.99
N ASP A 38 -31.00 -14.66 -18.59
CA ASP A 38 -32.14 -14.28 -19.45
C ASP A 38 -31.77 -13.21 -20.49
N HIS A 39 -30.70 -13.46 -21.24
CA HIS A 39 -30.21 -12.53 -22.26
C HIS A 39 -29.76 -11.15 -21.75
N THR A 40 -29.61 -11.02 -20.44
CA THR A 40 -29.20 -9.80 -19.77
C THR A 40 -27.81 -9.98 -19.16
N SER A 41 -26.85 -9.15 -19.59
CA SER A 41 -25.51 -9.12 -19.00
C SER A 41 -25.53 -8.49 -17.61
N LEU A 42 -24.98 -9.19 -16.63
CA LEU A 42 -24.95 -8.79 -15.23
C LEU A 42 -23.54 -8.91 -14.64
N THR A 43 -23.37 -8.42 -13.41
CA THR A 43 -22.11 -8.58 -12.68
C THR A 43 -22.18 -9.81 -11.80
N LEU A 44 -21.29 -10.78 -12.02
CA LEU A 44 -21.17 -11.96 -11.16
C LEU A 44 -20.59 -11.58 -9.80
N HIS A 45 -21.17 -12.07 -8.70
CA HIS A 45 -20.74 -11.76 -7.34
C HIS A 45 -20.06 -12.94 -6.65
N ASP A 46 -20.77 -14.07 -6.59
CA ASP A 46 -20.27 -15.31 -6.00
C ASP A 46 -20.90 -16.51 -6.69
N VAL A 47 -20.19 -17.64 -6.62
CA VAL A 47 -20.61 -18.91 -7.22
C VAL A 47 -20.49 -20.03 -6.20
N SER A 48 -21.27 -21.08 -6.40
CA SER A 48 -21.23 -22.34 -5.68
C SER A 48 -21.54 -23.46 -6.66
N MET A 49 -21.32 -24.70 -6.25
CA MET A 49 -21.61 -25.85 -7.10
C MET A 49 -23.05 -25.83 -7.66
N SER A 50 -24.03 -25.40 -6.85
CA SER A 50 -25.46 -25.48 -7.19
C SER A 50 -26.11 -24.13 -7.54
N GLY A 51 -25.35 -23.04 -7.68
CA GLY A 51 -25.95 -21.72 -7.88
C GLY A 51 -24.98 -20.55 -7.82
N LEU A 52 -25.47 -19.37 -8.17
CA LEU A 52 -24.68 -18.14 -8.28
C LEU A 52 -25.48 -16.92 -7.81
N ALA A 53 -24.78 -15.83 -7.54
CA ALA A 53 -25.37 -14.54 -7.24
C ALA A 53 -24.83 -13.49 -8.20
N VAL A 54 -25.71 -12.62 -8.68
CA VAL A 54 -25.40 -11.55 -9.64
C VAL A 54 -25.95 -10.21 -9.14
N PHE A 55 -25.40 -9.13 -9.67
CA PHE A 55 -25.86 -7.77 -9.45
C PHE A 55 -26.28 -7.12 -10.77
N ALA A 56 -27.51 -6.61 -10.79
CA ALA A 56 -27.99 -5.68 -11.80
C ALA A 56 -27.74 -4.24 -11.33
N SER A 57 -27.23 -3.39 -12.22
CA SER A 57 -26.94 -1.99 -11.88
C SER A 57 -28.22 -1.19 -11.57
N PRO A 58 -28.16 -0.06 -10.83
CA PRO A 58 -29.33 0.77 -10.54
C PRO A 58 -30.04 1.33 -11.79
N ARG A 59 -29.34 1.39 -12.93
CA ARG A 59 -29.86 1.88 -14.21
C ARG A 59 -30.57 0.79 -15.02
N MET A 60 -30.49 -0.46 -14.57
CA MET A 60 -31.04 -1.62 -15.25
C MET A 60 -32.31 -2.07 -14.53
N ASN A 61 -33.44 -2.07 -15.24
CA ASN A 61 -34.68 -2.64 -14.72
C ASN A 61 -34.60 -4.17 -14.82
N TRP A 62 -34.28 -4.81 -13.70
CA TRP A 62 -34.37 -6.26 -13.58
C TRP A 62 -35.83 -6.71 -13.66
N SER A 63 -36.17 -7.54 -14.66
CA SER A 63 -37.54 -8.03 -14.90
C SER A 63 -37.81 -9.43 -14.33
N GLY A 64 -36.77 -10.17 -13.92
CA GLY A 64 -36.92 -11.55 -13.49
C GLY A 64 -37.60 -11.69 -12.13
N GLU A 65 -38.65 -12.50 -12.07
CA GLU A 65 -39.42 -12.73 -10.84
C GLU A 65 -38.90 -13.93 -10.04
N GLN A 66 -39.08 -13.89 -8.73
CA GLN A 66 -38.74 -15.01 -7.87
C GLN A 66 -39.57 -16.25 -8.28
N GLY A 67 -38.88 -17.35 -8.56
CA GLY A 67 -39.48 -18.63 -8.97
C GLY A 67 -39.33 -18.94 -10.45
N GLU A 68 -39.05 -17.95 -11.29
CA GLU A 68 -38.85 -18.12 -12.74
C GLU A 68 -37.58 -18.93 -13.05
N VAL A 69 -37.62 -19.71 -14.14
CA VAL A 69 -36.48 -20.51 -14.61
C VAL A 69 -35.95 -19.92 -15.91
N VAL A 70 -34.78 -19.29 -15.82
CA VAL A 70 -34.15 -18.50 -16.88
C VAL A 70 -32.89 -19.18 -17.41
N PRO A 71 -32.48 -18.93 -18.67
CA PRO A 71 -31.18 -19.38 -19.15
C PRO A 71 -30.05 -18.66 -18.40
N VAL A 72 -28.96 -19.39 -18.16
CA VAL A 72 -27.77 -18.93 -17.43
C VAL A 72 -26.55 -19.29 -18.25
N GLN A 73 -25.74 -18.29 -18.60
CA GLN A 73 -24.53 -18.52 -19.36
C GLN A 73 -23.34 -17.74 -18.81
N LEU A 74 -22.26 -18.45 -18.52
CA LEU A 74 -21.00 -17.91 -18.05
C LEU A 74 -19.97 -18.02 -19.17
N ARG A 75 -19.36 -16.91 -19.56
CA ARG A 75 -18.39 -16.84 -20.67
C ARG A 75 -17.12 -16.12 -20.27
N LEU A 76 -16.05 -16.39 -21.00
CA LEU A 76 -14.82 -15.61 -20.94
C LEU A 76 -14.37 -15.29 -22.36
N GLY A 77 -14.61 -14.06 -22.81
CA GLY A 77 -14.47 -13.71 -24.23
C GLY A 77 -15.37 -14.60 -25.10
N GLY A 78 -14.81 -15.25 -26.12
CA GLY A 78 -15.55 -16.16 -26.99
C GLY A 78 -15.79 -17.57 -26.43
N SER A 79 -15.24 -17.91 -25.25
CA SER A 79 -15.32 -19.28 -24.69
C SER A 79 -16.46 -19.41 -23.67
N VAL A 80 -17.29 -20.44 -23.80
CA VAL A 80 -18.35 -20.76 -22.83
C VAL A 80 -17.77 -21.58 -21.68
N LEU A 81 -17.85 -21.05 -20.46
CA LEU A 81 -17.42 -21.74 -19.24
C LEU A 81 -18.52 -22.61 -18.64
N HIS A 82 -19.77 -22.13 -18.68
CA HIS A 82 -20.96 -22.87 -18.27
C HIS A 82 -22.18 -22.39 -19.05
N GLU A 83 -23.09 -23.31 -19.37
CA GLU A 83 -24.37 -23.01 -19.98
C GLU A 83 -25.43 -23.95 -19.40
N GLY A 84 -26.55 -23.37 -18.97
CA GLY A 84 -27.61 -24.09 -18.29
C GLY A 84 -28.82 -23.22 -18.02
N ARG A 85 -29.67 -23.68 -17.10
CA ARG A 85 -30.87 -22.97 -16.64
C ARG A 85 -30.83 -22.84 -15.14
N GLY A 86 -31.29 -21.71 -14.62
CA GLY A 86 -31.36 -21.45 -13.20
C GLY A 86 -32.71 -20.89 -12.78
N ARG A 87 -33.15 -21.26 -11.58
CA ARG A 87 -34.31 -20.69 -10.93
C ARG A 87 -33.91 -19.47 -10.11
N ILE A 88 -34.62 -18.37 -10.27
CA ILE A 88 -34.47 -17.18 -9.43
C ILE A 88 -35.01 -17.50 -8.04
N CYS A 89 -34.14 -17.61 -7.04
CA CYS A 89 -34.53 -17.93 -5.68
C CYS A 89 -34.77 -16.70 -4.81
N ARG A 90 -34.13 -15.57 -5.13
CA ARG A 90 -34.24 -14.33 -4.38
C ARG A 90 -33.90 -13.14 -5.25
N VAL A 91 -34.69 -12.07 -5.12
CA VAL A 91 -34.43 -10.75 -5.68
C VAL A 91 -34.40 -9.76 -4.51
N GLU A 92 -33.30 -9.05 -4.34
CA GLU A 92 -33.07 -8.16 -3.19
C GLU A 92 -32.60 -6.78 -3.67
N PRO A 93 -33.42 -5.73 -3.51
CA PRO A 93 -33.01 -4.36 -3.78
C PRO A 93 -31.92 -3.91 -2.80
N THR A 94 -30.92 -3.21 -3.31
CA THR A 94 -29.82 -2.63 -2.53
C THR A 94 -29.59 -1.18 -2.96
N PRO A 95 -28.90 -0.35 -2.15
CA PRO A 95 -28.54 1.01 -2.55
C PRO A 95 -27.70 1.10 -3.85
N PHE A 96 -27.10 -0.02 -4.26
CA PHE A 96 -26.20 -0.11 -5.41
C PHE A 96 -26.79 -0.91 -6.58
N GLY A 97 -28.10 -1.20 -6.56
CA GLY A 97 -28.80 -1.96 -7.60
C GLY A 97 -29.53 -3.17 -7.03
N THR A 98 -29.78 -4.20 -7.84
CA THR A 98 -30.55 -5.38 -7.44
C THR A 98 -29.67 -6.62 -7.37
N LYS A 99 -29.63 -7.30 -6.23
CA LYS A 99 -28.95 -8.58 -6.07
C LYS A 99 -29.91 -9.72 -6.37
N VAL A 100 -29.52 -10.61 -7.28
CA VAL A 100 -30.33 -11.77 -7.69
C VAL A 100 -29.58 -13.05 -7.34
N ALA A 101 -30.24 -13.96 -6.62
CA ALA A 101 -29.70 -15.28 -6.29
C ALA A 101 -30.36 -16.34 -7.15
N ILE A 102 -29.56 -17.16 -7.82
CA ILE A 102 -30.01 -18.15 -8.79
C ILE A 102 -29.51 -19.53 -8.37
N GLN A 103 -30.43 -20.50 -8.31
CA GLN A 103 -30.10 -21.92 -8.14
C GLN A 103 -30.10 -22.58 -9.50
N LEU A 104 -29.03 -23.30 -9.84
CA LEU A 104 -28.97 -24.03 -11.09
C LEU A 104 -29.96 -25.20 -11.06
N THR A 105 -30.75 -25.30 -12.12
CA THR A 105 -31.77 -26.34 -12.34
C THR A 105 -31.36 -27.30 -13.45
N SER A 106 -30.42 -26.92 -14.30
CA SER A 106 -29.72 -27.82 -15.20
C SER A 106 -28.21 -27.57 -15.14
N GLY A 107 -27.45 -28.68 -15.10
CA GLY A 107 -26.01 -28.64 -14.87
C GLY A 107 -25.64 -28.21 -13.44
N TYR A 108 -24.33 -28.13 -13.21
CA TYR A 108 -23.74 -27.62 -11.98
C TYR A 108 -22.38 -26.98 -12.29
N LEU A 109 -21.84 -26.22 -11.34
CA LEU A 109 -20.50 -25.64 -11.46
C LEU A 109 -19.50 -26.54 -10.73
N ASN A 110 -18.72 -27.31 -11.48
CA ASN A 110 -17.53 -27.96 -10.95
C ASN A 110 -16.47 -26.88 -10.71
N ILE A 111 -16.37 -26.36 -9.48
CA ILE A 111 -15.53 -25.18 -9.17
C ILE A 111 -14.07 -25.39 -9.56
N PRO A 112 -13.40 -26.51 -9.22
CA PRO A 112 -12.03 -26.78 -9.69
C PRO A 112 -11.88 -26.77 -11.22
N GLU A 113 -12.79 -27.43 -11.94
CA GLU A 113 -12.73 -27.50 -13.41
C GLU A 113 -13.03 -26.15 -14.06
N LEU A 114 -13.94 -25.36 -13.47
CA LEU A 114 -14.26 -24.02 -13.91
C LEU A 114 -13.05 -23.09 -13.80
N VAL A 115 -12.30 -23.17 -12.69
CA VAL A 115 -11.06 -22.42 -12.49
C VAL A 115 -10.00 -22.89 -13.49
N ALA A 116 -9.79 -24.19 -13.66
CA ALA A 116 -8.81 -24.70 -14.62
C ALA A 116 -9.11 -24.29 -16.07
N ARG A 117 -10.39 -24.33 -16.50
CA ARG A 117 -10.80 -23.85 -17.83
C ARG A 117 -10.61 -22.35 -18.00
N HIS A 118 -10.92 -21.57 -16.95
CA HIS A 118 -10.65 -20.12 -16.94
C HIS A 118 -9.16 -19.84 -17.12
N GLU A 119 -8.30 -20.50 -16.34
CA GLU A 119 -6.85 -20.35 -16.44
C GLU A 119 -6.32 -20.73 -17.83
N ALA A 120 -6.81 -21.83 -18.41
CA ALA A 120 -6.43 -22.25 -19.76
C ALA A 120 -6.84 -21.24 -20.83
N VAL A 121 -8.04 -20.66 -20.76
CA VAL A 121 -8.51 -19.64 -21.72
C VAL A 121 -7.72 -18.34 -21.54
N CYS A 122 -7.45 -17.92 -20.30
CA CYS A 122 -6.60 -16.75 -20.03
C CYS A 122 -5.19 -16.94 -20.60
N LEU A 123 -4.55 -18.08 -20.32
CA LEU A 123 -3.22 -18.39 -20.83
C LEU A 123 -3.20 -18.42 -22.36
N LYS A 124 -4.18 -19.09 -22.99
CA LYS A 124 -4.28 -19.15 -24.44
C LYS A 124 -4.37 -17.76 -25.06
N ARG A 125 -5.21 -16.88 -24.51
CA ARG A 125 -5.34 -15.49 -24.98
C ARG A 125 -4.04 -14.71 -24.81
N GLU A 126 -3.39 -14.81 -23.66
CA GLU A 126 -2.10 -14.16 -23.42
C GLU A 126 -1.00 -14.63 -24.40
N LEU A 127 -1.01 -15.91 -24.79
CA LEU A 127 -0.06 -16.46 -25.77
C LEU A 127 -0.43 -16.11 -27.23
N GLU A 128 -1.71 -15.89 -27.52
CA GLU A 128 -2.19 -15.45 -28.84
C GLU A 128 -1.96 -13.95 -29.07
N ASP A 129 -1.96 -13.16 -28.00
CA ASP A 129 -1.63 -11.73 -28.03
C ASP A 129 -0.13 -11.56 -28.36
N GLY A 130 0.20 -11.38 -29.64
CA GLY A 130 1.56 -11.13 -30.10
C GLY A 130 2.14 -9.78 -29.61
N LEU A 131 3.44 -9.58 -29.84
CA LEU A 131 4.18 -8.34 -29.49
C LEU A 131 3.48 -7.04 -29.92
N ALA A 132 2.78 -7.04 -31.06
CA ALA A 132 2.04 -5.89 -31.55
C ALA A 132 0.89 -5.48 -30.60
N VAL A 133 0.03 -6.43 -30.22
CA VAL A 133 -1.14 -6.18 -29.36
C VAL A 133 -0.72 -5.77 -27.95
N ALA A 134 0.32 -6.41 -27.41
CA ALA A 134 0.85 -6.09 -26.08
C ALA A 134 1.50 -4.70 -26.02
N SER A 135 2.05 -4.21 -27.14
CA SER A 135 2.83 -2.97 -27.18
C SER A 135 2.06 -1.75 -27.68
N GLU A 136 0.92 -1.92 -28.38
CA GLU A 136 0.07 -0.82 -28.87
C GLU A 136 -0.38 0.15 -27.77
N ARG A 137 -0.62 -0.36 -26.56
CA ARG A 137 -1.07 0.44 -25.41
C ARG A 137 0.06 1.01 -24.55
N VAL A 138 1.31 0.69 -24.87
CA VAL A 138 2.49 1.19 -24.16
C VAL A 138 3.12 2.30 -25.00
N PRO A 139 3.23 3.55 -24.49
CA PRO A 139 3.81 4.66 -25.24
C PRO A 139 5.20 4.31 -25.77
N SER A 140 5.49 4.64 -27.04
CA SER A 140 6.78 4.33 -27.67
C SER A 140 7.96 4.93 -26.92
N ALA A 141 7.84 6.19 -26.49
CA ALA A 141 8.85 6.87 -25.67
C ALA A 141 9.10 6.17 -24.32
N TYR A 142 8.07 5.52 -23.75
CA TYR A 142 8.25 4.72 -22.53
C TYR A 142 9.03 3.44 -22.78
N ARG A 143 8.80 2.78 -23.92
CA ARG A 143 9.57 1.58 -24.29
C ARG A 143 11.05 1.89 -24.53
N GLU A 144 11.34 3.04 -25.14
CA GLU A 144 12.71 3.55 -25.33
C GLU A 144 13.37 3.81 -23.97
N LEU A 145 12.70 4.54 -23.07
CA LEU A 145 13.18 4.77 -21.71
C LEU A 145 13.46 3.46 -20.96
N VAL A 146 12.58 2.47 -21.06
CA VAL A 146 12.78 1.15 -20.44
C VAL A 146 14.03 0.47 -21.01
N ALA A 147 14.27 0.56 -22.31
CA ALA A 147 15.49 0.02 -22.92
C ALA A 147 16.75 0.73 -22.40
N ASP A 148 16.71 2.06 -22.21
CA ASP A 148 17.81 2.84 -21.66
C ASP A 148 18.11 2.47 -20.20
N VAL A 149 17.08 2.36 -19.36
CA VAL A 149 17.22 1.90 -17.97
C VAL A 149 17.83 0.51 -17.92
N LEU A 150 17.33 -0.42 -18.74
CA LEU A 150 17.81 -1.80 -18.79
C LEU A 150 19.28 -1.86 -19.22
N TYR A 151 19.65 -1.11 -20.26
CA TYR A 151 21.03 -1.03 -20.73
C TYR A 151 21.95 -0.45 -19.66
N LEU A 152 21.54 0.64 -19.00
CA LEU A 152 22.31 1.24 -17.90
C LEU A 152 22.58 0.23 -16.79
N LEU A 153 21.54 -0.44 -16.29
CA LEU A 153 21.67 -1.43 -15.21
C LEU A 153 22.58 -2.59 -15.61
N ARG A 154 22.37 -3.17 -16.79
CA ARG A 154 23.16 -4.31 -17.28
C ARG A 154 24.62 -3.93 -17.56
N ARG A 155 24.89 -2.69 -17.96
CA ARG A 155 26.26 -2.16 -18.09
C ARG A 155 26.99 -2.16 -16.75
N TYR A 156 26.35 -1.67 -15.68
CA TYR A 156 26.93 -1.67 -14.33
C TYR A 156 27.07 -3.07 -13.76
N ARG A 157 26.07 -3.94 -13.97
CA ARG A 157 26.16 -5.37 -13.64
C ARG A 157 27.41 -6.00 -14.27
N SER A 158 27.57 -5.87 -15.59
CA SER A 158 28.71 -6.46 -16.30
C SER A 158 30.05 -5.92 -15.82
N ALA A 159 30.13 -4.64 -15.46
CA ALA A 159 31.35 -4.04 -14.92
C ALA A 159 31.70 -4.60 -13.53
N LEU A 160 30.70 -4.74 -12.65
CA LEU A 160 30.87 -5.25 -11.29
C LEU A 160 31.17 -6.74 -11.26
N GLU A 161 30.54 -7.55 -12.12
CA GLU A 161 30.82 -8.99 -12.22
C GLU A 161 32.27 -9.27 -12.66
N LYS A 162 32.83 -8.43 -13.55
CA LYS A 162 34.25 -8.51 -13.94
C LYS A 162 35.19 -8.17 -12.80
N PHE A 163 34.78 -7.28 -11.90
CA PHE A 163 35.53 -6.94 -10.70
C PHE A 163 35.47 -8.07 -9.65
N ASP A 164 34.30 -8.67 -9.46
CA ASP A 164 34.09 -9.78 -8.52
C ASP A 164 34.82 -11.06 -8.98
N GLY A 165 34.80 -11.39 -10.28
CA GLY A 165 35.44 -12.58 -10.84
C GLY A 165 36.99 -12.64 -10.76
N GLY A 166 37.64 -11.55 -10.35
CA GLY A 166 39.09 -11.48 -10.13
C GLY A 166 39.51 -11.54 -8.67
N SER A 167 38.56 -11.68 -7.74
CA SER A 167 38.76 -11.47 -6.30
C SER A 167 38.46 -12.75 -5.53
N ASN A 168 39.44 -13.28 -4.79
CA ASN A 168 39.20 -14.41 -3.89
C ASN A 168 38.46 -13.88 -2.66
N PRO A 169 37.28 -14.39 -2.27
CA PRO A 169 36.50 -13.77 -1.21
C PRO A 169 37.16 -13.95 0.18
N HIS A 170 36.95 -12.95 1.05
CA HIS A 170 37.10 -12.99 2.52
C HIS A 170 38.39 -12.43 3.17
N THR A 171 38.93 -11.30 2.70
CA THR A 171 39.84 -10.47 3.52
C THR A 171 39.26 -9.07 3.80
N PRO A 172 39.59 -8.42 4.94
CA PRO A 172 39.18 -7.03 5.20
C PRO A 172 39.64 -6.03 4.13
N ALA A 173 40.74 -6.32 3.43
CA ALA A 173 41.23 -5.49 2.33
C ALA A 173 40.32 -5.56 1.09
N ASP A 174 39.68 -6.72 0.84
CA ASP A 174 38.72 -6.88 -0.26
C ASP A 174 37.41 -6.16 0.03
N ASP A 175 36.94 -6.15 1.28
CA ASP A 175 35.75 -5.40 1.68
C ASP A 175 35.95 -3.89 1.51
N ALA A 176 37.12 -3.36 1.86
CA ALA A 176 37.47 -1.96 1.63
C ALA A 176 37.52 -1.63 0.13
N ARG A 177 38.18 -2.47 -0.66
CA ARG A 177 38.27 -2.28 -2.13
C ARG A 177 36.90 -2.31 -2.80
N LEU A 178 36.02 -3.23 -2.40
CA LEU A 178 34.64 -3.28 -2.88
C LEU A 178 33.86 -2.03 -2.47
N ALA A 179 34.06 -1.53 -1.24
CA ALA A 179 33.42 -0.31 -0.79
C ALA A 179 33.82 0.90 -1.65
N ASP A 180 35.10 1.03 -2.01
CA ASP A 180 35.59 2.10 -2.89
C ASP A 180 35.00 2.01 -4.30
N VAL A 181 34.96 0.81 -4.88
CA VAL A 181 34.34 0.59 -6.20
C VAL A 181 32.86 0.95 -6.19
N LEU A 182 32.12 0.53 -5.17
CA LEU A 182 30.70 0.86 -5.04
C LEU A 182 30.49 2.37 -4.86
N THR A 183 31.36 3.07 -4.12
CA THR A 183 31.31 4.53 -4.00
C THR A 183 31.50 5.20 -5.36
N LEU A 184 32.48 4.76 -6.16
CA LEU A 184 32.68 5.26 -7.52
C LEU A 184 31.44 5.00 -8.42
N CYS A 185 30.83 3.81 -8.30
CA CYS A 185 29.61 3.51 -9.03
C CYS A 185 28.46 4.43 -8.63
N GLU A 186 28.28 4.68 -7.33
CA GLU A 186 27.22 5.55 -6.79
C GLU A 186 27.34 6.98 -7.30
N GLU A 187 28.55 7.56 -7.29
CA GLU A 187 28.83 8.91 -7.79
C GLU A 187 28.41 9.09 -9.26
N ARG A 188 28.44 8.01 -10.05
CA ARG A 188 28.12 8.03 -11.48
C ARG A 188 26.67 7.65 -11.77
N ILE A 189 26.17 6.56 -11.17
CA ILE A 189 24.87 6.01 -11.53
C ILE A 189 23.71 6.79 -10.91
N LEU A 190 23.85 7.33 -9.69
CA LEU A 190 22.72 7.96 -8.99
C LEU A 190 22.16 9.18 -9.74
N PRO A 191 22.98 10.12 -10.27
CA PRO A 191 22.46 11.21 -11.10
C PRO A 191 21.77 10.73 -12.39
N GLU A 192 22.34 9.72 -13.07
CA GLU A 192 21.76 9.13 -14.29
C GLU A 192 20.39 8.47 -13.99
N CYS A 193 20.30 7.68 -12.92
CA CYS A 193 19.06 7.06 -12.49
C CYS A 193 17.99 8.07 -12.11
N ARG A 194 18.35 9.16 -11.40
CA ARG A 194 17.40 10.25 -11.08
C ARG A 194 16.86 10.91 -12.33
N ALA A 195 17.70 11.16 -13.33
CA ALA A 195 17.27 11.77 -14.59
C ALA A 195 16.28 10.85 -15.34
N LEU A 196 16.60 9.56 -15.48
CA LEU A 196 15.72 8.57 -16.11
C LEU A 196 14.41 8.41 -15.34
N TRP A 197 14.45 8.41 -14.01
CA TRP A 197 13.25 8.37 -13.18
C TRP A 197 12.33 9.56 -13.47
N TYR A 198 12.85 10.78 -13.47
CA TYR A 198 12.02 11.97 -13.70
C TYR A 198 11.39 11.98 -15.10
N GLN A 199 12.13 11.50 -16.10
CA GLN A 199 11.56 11.24 -17.43
C GLN A 199 10.45 10.18 -17.38
N ALA A 200 10.67 9.09 -16.63
CA ALA A 200 9.67 8.04 -16.43
C ALA A 200 8.38 8.56 -15.79
N ASN A 201 8.49 9.39 -14.74
CA ASN A 201 7.34 10.05 -14.11
C ASN A 201 6.52 10.86 -15.12
N ALA A 202 7.19 11.67 -15.95
CA ALA A 202 6.53 12.48 -16.97
C ALA A 202 5.81 11.62 -18.02
N LEU A 203 6.40 10.49 -18.40
CA LEU A 203 5.81 9.58 -19.39
C LEU A 203 4.62 8.78 -18.85
N VAL A 204 4.62 8.44 -17.55
CA VAL A 204 3.51 7.66 -16.95
C VAL A 204 2.39 8.53 -16.39
N GLU A 205 2.60 9.81 -16.10
CA GLU A 205 1.53 10.70 -15.61
C GLU A 205 0.26 10.66 -16.49
N PRO A 206 0.30 10.84 -17.82
CA PRO A 206 -0.91 10.74 -18.65
C PRO A 206 -1.47 9.31 -18.73
N VAL A 207 -0.63 8.30 -18.52
CA VAL A 207 -1.04 6.89 -18.52
C VAL A 207 -1.89 6.55 -17.29
N MET A 208 -1.73 7.28 -16.18
CA MET A 208 -2.47 7.00 -14.93
C MET A 208 -3.98 7.21 -15.05
N GLU A 209 -4.45 8.00 -16.01
CA GLU A 209 -5.87 8.29 -16.24
C GLU A 209 -6.57 7.24 -17.12
N ASP A 210 -5.81 6.42 -17.85
CA ASP A 210 -6.32 5.33 -18.70
C ASP A 210 -6.02 3.97 -18.04
N PRO A 211 -7.03 3.26 -17.49
CA PRO A 211 -6.83 1.98 -16.80
C PRO A 211 -6.17 0.90 -17.66
N GLU A 212 -6.46 0.85 -18.97
CA GLU A 212 -5.92 -0.17 -19.86
C GLU A 212 -4.48 0.16 -20.26
N ALA A 213 -4.19 1.43 -20.54
CA ALA A 213 -2.81 1.87 -20.79
C ALA A 213 -1.94 1.71 -19.54
N ARG A 214 -2.46 2.03 -18.34
CA ARG A 214 -1.77 1.80 -17.06
C ARG A 214 -1.45 0.34 -16.85
N LYS A 215 -2.44 -0.55 -17.04
CA LYS A 215 -2.25 -2.00 -16.91
C LYS A 215 -1.19 -2.51 -17.89
N ALA A 216 -1.25 -2.12 -19.16
CA ALA A 216 -0.29 -2.53 -20.17
C ALA A 216 1.13 -2.03 -19.87
N THR A 217 1.26 -0.74 -19.51
CA THR A 217 2.53 -0.10 -19.18
C THR A 217 3.16 -0.74 -17.93
N LYS A 218 2.34 -1.05 -16.92
CA LYS A 218 2.79 -1.76 -15.72
C LYS A 218 3.25 -3.18 -16.02
N GLN A 219 2.47 -3.96 -16.76
CA GLN A 219 2.85 -5.32 -17.16
C GLN A 219 4.16 -5.31 -17.96
N PHE A 220 4.32 -4.36 -18.88
CA PHE A 220 5.55 -4.21 -19.65
C PHE A 220 6.76 -3.96 -18.74
N THR A 221 6.62 -3.08 -17.75
CA THR A 221 7.68 -2.77 -16.78
C THR A 221 8.00 -3.93 -15.86
N GLU A 222 6.98 -4.64 -15.37
CA GLU A 222 7.15 -5.84 -14.53
C GLU A 222 7.86 -6.96 -15.27
N LEU A 223 7.65 -7.10 -16.57
CA LEU A 223 8.35 -8.10 -17.39
C LEU A 223 9.76 -7.67 -17.77
N ALA A 224 9.97 -6.38 -18.07
CA ALA A 224 11.23 -5.90 -18.65
C ALA A 224 12.25 -5.44 -17.60
N LEU A 225 11.81 -4.74 -16.55
CA LEU A 225 12.69 -4.06 -15.59
C LEU A 225 12.67 -4.66 -14.19
N THR A 226 11.49 -5.01 -13.66
CA THR A 226 11.38 -5.48 -12.28
C THR A 226 12.36 -6.61 -11.95
N PRO A 227 12.59 -7.64 -12.79
CA PRO A 227 13.54 -8.71 -12.48
C PRO A 227 14.96 -8.21 -12.19
N GLU A 228 15.40 -7.13 -12.85
CA GLU A 228 16.70 -6.54 -12.59
C GLU A 228 16.74 -5.87 -11.21
N PHE A 229 15.69 -5.12 -10.84
CA PHE A 229 15.63 -4.40 -9.56
C PHE A 229 15.53 -5.32 -8.34
N LEU A 230 14.92 -6.51 -8.47
CA LEU A 230 14.70 -7.45 -7.35
C LEU A 230 16.00 -7.97 -6.72
N GLU A 231 17.17 -7.77 -7.32
CA GLU A 231 18.45 -8.07 -6.67
C GLU A 231 18.81 -7.11 -5.54
N GLY A 232 18.20 -5.91 -5.50
CA GLY A 232 18.32 -4.99 -4.38
C GLY A 232 17.28 -5.30 -3.30
N PRO A 233 17.66 -5.63 -2.05
CA PRO A 233 16.70 -6.07 -1.02
C PRO A 233 15.55 -5.09 -0.72
N ILE A 234 15.76 -3.78 -0.88
CA ILE A 234 14.70 -2.78 -0.66
C ILE A 234 13.61 -2.87 -1.74
N TRP A 235 14.00 -3.10 -2.99
CA TRP A 235 13.10 -3.29 -4.12
C TRP A 235 12.36 -4.62 -4.00
N GLN A 236 13.11 -5.70 -3.71
CA GLN A 236 12.55 -7.02 -3.51
C GLN A 236 11.45 -7.01 -2.46
N ARG A 237 11.75 -6.47 -1.27
CA ARG A 237 10.80 -6.42 -0.18
C ARG A 237 9.58 -5.57 -0.52
N SER A 238 9.79 -4.42 -1.17
CA SER A 238 8.70 -3.55 -1.61
C SER A 238 7.78 -4.25 -2.62
N TYR A 239 8.33 -5.04 -3.54
CA TYR A 239 7.56 -5.76 -4.57
C TYR A 239 6.87 -7.02 -4.01
N GLU A 240 7.58 -7.85 -3.25
CA GLU A 240 7.07 -9.13 -2.73
C GLU A 240 6.07 -8.96 -1.58
N LYS A 241 6.15 -7.82 -0.86
CA LYS A 241 5.18 -7.45 0.19
C LYS A 241 4.98 -8.56 1.21
N PRO A 242 6.04 -9.02 1.92
CA PRO A 242 5.95 -10.17 2.81
C PRO A 242 4.91 -10.01 3.94
N LEU A 243 4.60 -8.76 4.31
CA LEU A 243 3.58 -8.42 5.32
C LEU A 243 2.23 -7.99 4.69
N GLY A 244 2.06 -8.18 3.38
CA GLY A 244 0.86 -7.85 2.62
C GLY A 244 0.79 -6.42 2.09
N TYR A 245 1.84 -5.60 2.30
CA TYR A 245 1.93 -4.23 1.78
C TYR A 245 3.41 -3.81 1.51
N PRO A 246 3.66 -2.88 0.56
CA PRO A 246 5.01 -2.59 0.03
C PRO A 246 5.87 -1.67 0.91
N GLY A 247 5.25 -0.75 1.66
CA GLY A 247 5.94 0.21 2.52
C GLY A 247 5.99 -0.22 3.97
N ASP A 248 6.37 -1.46 4.25
CA ASP A 248 6.38 -1.99 5.61
C ASP A 248 7.51 -1.45 6.50
N PHE A 249 7.45 -1.76 7.79
CA PHE A 249 8.37 -1.19 8.78
C PHE A 249 9.84 -1.57 8.54
N GLU A 250 10.10 -2.68 7.85
CA GLU A 250 11.46 -3.09 7.50
C GLU A 250 11.99 -2.33 6.27
N VAL A 251 11.13 -1.95 5.31
CA VAL A 251 11.51 -0.97 4.28
C VAL A 251 11.92 0.36 4.92
N MET A 252 11.19 0.79 5.96
CA MET A 252 11.59 1.98 6.74
C MET A 252 12.95 1.78 7.42
N ASN A 253 13.21 0.61 8.03
CA ASN A 253 14.50 0.29 8.64
C ASN A 253 15.66 0.33 7.64
N TYR A 254 15.46 -0.12 6.39
CA TYR A 254 16.49 0.02 5.36
C TYR A 254 16.88 1.49 5.16
N VAL A 255 15.88 2.36 5.03
CA VAL A 255 16.12 3.81 4.87
C VAL A 255 16.79 4.41 6.11
N TYR A 256 16.33 4.07 7.32
CA TYR A 256 16.95 4.62 8.53
C TYR A 256 18.37 4.12 8.78
N ALA A 257 18.68 2.87 8.41
CA ALA A 257 20.03 2.33 8.52
C ALA A 257 20.98 2.95 7.49
N TRP A 258 20.47 3.26 6.29
CA TRP A 258 21.21 3.86 5.18
C TRP A 258 22.51 3.10 4.82
N ARG A 259 22.44 1.76 4.88
CA ARG A 259 23.57 0.86 4.60
C ARG A 259 23.35 0.11 3.30
N ARG A 260 24.43 -0.14 2.55
CA ARG A 260 24.42 -1.04 1.39
C ARG A 260 24.07 -2.47 1.85
N GLN A 261 23.10 -3.10 1.18
CA GLN A 261 22.71 -4.49 1.44
C GLN A 261 22.47 -5.23 0.12
N GLY A 262 22.77 -6.52 0.07
CA GLY A 262 22.60 -7.34 -1.13
C GLY A 262 23.58 -8.50 -1.18
N ALA A 263 23.21 -9.57 -1.89
CA ALA A 263 24.03 -10.77 -2.03
C ALA A 263 25.24 -10.59 -2.95
N SER A 264 25.16 -9.67 -3.91
CA SER A 264 26.22 -9.34 -4.88
C SER A 264 26.61 -7.85 -4.80
N ALA A 265 27.74 -7.47 -5.40
CA ALA A 265 28.11 -6.06 -5.56
C ALA A 265 27.01 -5.27 -6.31
N PHE A 266 26.45 -5.87 -7.36
CA PHE A 266 25.36 -5.28 -8.12
C PHE A 266 24.07 -5.15 -7.30
N GLY A 267 23.69 -6.16 -6.52
CA GLY A 267 22.55 -6.08 -5.60
C GLY A 267 22.72 -4.99 -4.54
N LYS A 268 23.93 -4.81 -4.01
CA LYS A 268 24.27 -3.69 -3.11
C LYS A 268 24.08 -2.32 -3.79
N LEU A 269 24.47 -2.20 -5.06
CA LEU A 269 24.27 -0.98 -5.84
C LEU A 269 22.78 -0.71 -6.09
N LEU A 270 22.00 -1.72 -6.49
CA LEU A 270 20.55 -1.59 -6.66
C LEU A 270 19.83 -1.20 -5.37
N HIS A 271 20.21 -1.82 -4.25
CA HIS A 271 19.70 -1.42 -2.94
C HIS A 271 19.97 0.06 -2.66
N ARG A 272 21.18 0.53 -2.96
CA ARG A 272 21.55 1.93 -2.79
C ARG A 272 20.71 2.86 -3.66
N ILE A 273 20.42 2.50 -4.92
CA ILE A 273 19.51 3.26 -5.80
C ILE A 273 18.10 3.37 -5.16
N GLY A 274 17.61 2.30 -4.53
CA GLY A 274 16.34 2.33 -3.80
C GLY A 274 16.38 3.25 -2.57
N LEU A 275 17.46 3.19 -1.79
CA LEU A 275 17.66 4.13 -0.67
C LEU A 275 17.67 5.58 -1.15
N ASP A 276 18.38 5.88 -2.24
CA ASP A 276 18.45 7.21 -2.84
C ASP A 276 17.07 7.74 -3.29
N GLY A 277 16.26 6.87 -3.89
CA GLY A 277 14.87 7.17 -4.24
C GLY A 277 14.03 7.52 -3.01
N MET A 278 14.20 6.75 -1.93
CA MET A 278 13.42 6.85 -0.70
C MET A 278 14.02 7.79 0.36
N GLU A 279 15.02 8.62 0.02
CA GLU A 279 15.65 9.60 0.92
C GLU A 279 14.64 10.50 1.65
N CYS A 280 13.52 10.84 0.98
CA CYS A 280 12.45 11.65 1.55
C CYS A 280 11.86 11.09 2.85
N ILE A 281 11.90 9.75 3.04
CA ILE A 281 11.44 9.08 4.27
C ILE A 281 12.35 9.42 5.45
N ALA A 282 13.67 9.52 5.23
CA ALA A 282 14.62 9.95 6.25
C ALA A 282 14.44 11.43 6.59
N ASN A 283 14.26 12.29 5.58
CA ASN A 283 13.98 13.72 5.78
C ASN A 283 12.71 13.93 6.61
N ARG A 284 11.64 13.21 6.28
CA ARG A 284 10.38 13.22 7.01
C ARG A 284 10.53 12.80 8.48
N MET A 285 11.34 11.76 8.76
CA MET A 285 11.65 11.32 10.13
C MET A 285 12.33 12.45 10.92
N VAL A 286 13.30 13.14 10.32
CA VAL A 286 13.98 14.30 10.94
C VAL A 286 13.01 15.47 11.18
N MET A 287 12.15 15.80 10.20
CA MET A 287 11.12 16.84 10.37
C MET A 287 10.17 16.53 11.54
N MET A 288 9.81 15.26 11.72
CA MET A 288 8.97 14.85 12.86
C MET A 288 9.72 14.92 14.18
N GLN A 289 11.00 14.53 14.21
CA GLN A 289 11.83 14.71 15.40
C GLN A 289 11.93 16.20 15.82
N GLN A 290 12.12 17.10 14.85
CA GLN A 290 12.12 18.55 15.08
C GLN A 290 10.76 19.04 15.59
N THR A 291 9.67 18.57 14.99
CA THR A 291 8.30 18.90 15.42
C THR A 291 8.04 18.47 16.86
N ILE A 292 8.46 17.26 17.25
CA ILE A 292 8.36 16.76 18.63
C ILE A 292 9.14 17.69 19.57
N ALA A 293 10.39 18.03 19.23
CA ALA A 293 11.20 18.91 20.05
C ALA A 293 10.56 20.31 20.23
N GLU A 294 10.02 20.89 19.15
CA GLU A 294 9.33 22.18 19.18
C GLU A 294 8.09 22.17 20.07
N VAL A 295 7.23 21.15 19.95
CA VAL A 295 6.02 21.02 20.77
C VAL A 295 6.39 20.84 22.24
N VAL A 296 7.39 19.99 22.52
CA VAL A 296 7.83 19.73 23.90
C VAL A 296 8.42 20.97 24.56
N ALA A 297 9.18 21.78 23.81
CA ALA A 297 9.74 23.03 24.32
C ALA A 297 8.67 24.10 24.62
N ARG A 298 7.54 24.11 23.89
CA ARG A 298 6.49 25.15 24.00
C ARG A 298 5.51 24.94 25.14
N LYS A 299 5.16 23.69 25.47
CA LYS A 299 3.98 23.39 26.34
C LYS A 299 4.13 23.88 27.79
N GLY A 300 5.37 23.94 28.31
CA GLY A 300 5.62 24.34 29.70
C GLY A 300 5.19 23.32 30.76
N GLY A 301 4.97 22.05 30.38
CA GLY A 301 4.57 20.95 31.26
C GLY A 301 4.57 19.61 30.51
N PRO A 302 4.05 18.52 31.12
CA PRO A 302 3.97 17.21 30.48
C PRO A 302 3.22 17.23 29.14
N VAL A 303 3.73 16.48 28.17
CA VAL A 303 3.31 16.56 26.77
C VAL A 303 2.70 15.25 26.32
N GLN A 304 1.49 15.30 25.77
CA GLN A 304 0.77 14.15 25.25
C GLN A 304 0.98 14.02 23.74
N ILE A 305 1.59 12.92 23.29
CA ILE A 305 1.95 12.68 21.89
C ILE A 305 1.34 11.38 21.40
N THR A 306 0.67 11.41 20.24
CA THR A 306 0.18 10.20 19.55
C THR A 306 0.77 10.09 18.14
N ASN A 307 1.34 8.92 17.82
CA ASN A 307 1.76 8.55 16.47
C ASN A 307 0.86 7.44 15.92
N LEU A 308 0.14 7.74 14.83
CA LEU A 308 -0.80 6.83 14.18
C LEU A 308 -0.19 6.21 12.91
N ALA A 309 -0.25 4.88 12.82
CA ALA A 309 0.54 4.08 11.87
C ALA A 309 2.03 4.33 12.09
N CYS A 310 2.48 4.08 13.33
CA CYS A 310 3.80 4.50 13.82
C CYS A 310 4.98 3.75 13.18
N GLY A 311 4.75 2.58 12.58
CA GLY A 311 5.83 1.73 12.09
C GLY A 311 6.87 1.46 13.19
N PRO A 312 8.18 1.58 12.89
CA PRO A 312 9.23 1.36 13.89
C PRO A 312 9.45 2.58 14.81
N ALA A 313 8.71 3.68 14.62
CA ALA A 313 8.76 4.91 15.42
C ALA A 313 10.18 5.47 15.65
N GLN A 314 11.02 5.46 14.61
CA GLN A 314 12.44 5.79 14.73
C GLN A 314 12.68 7.23 15.25
N GLU A 315 11.83 8.17 14.89
CA GLU A 315 11.84 9.55 15.40
C GLU A 315 11.64 9.61 16.92
N ILE A 316 10.76 8.77 17.48
CA ILE A 316 10.51 8.67 18.92
C ILE A 316 11.70 8.01 19.61
N VAL A 317 12.22 6.91 19.06
CA VAL A 317 13.43 6.24 19.58
C VAL A 317 14.59 7.22 19.64
N ASN A 318 14.81 8.01 18.58
CA ASN A 318 15.87 9.01 18.53
C ASN A 318 15.65 10.14 19.55
N TYR A 319 14.40 10.58 19.73
CA TYR A 319 14.08 11.61 20.73
C TYR A 319 14.30 11.13 22.17
N LEU A 320 13.89 9.90 22.50
CA LEU A 320 14.07 9.33 23.83
C LEU A 320 15.53 9.01 24.17
N ARG A 321 16.43 8.94 23.17
CA ARG A 321 17.88 8.78 23.38
C ARG A 321 18.59 10.08 23.78
N LEU A 322 17.90 11.22 23.79
CA LEU A 322 18.45 12.47 24.32
C LEU A 322 18.82 12.30 25.80
N GLY A 323 19.92 12.92 26.23
CA GLY A 323 20.43 12.75 27.59
C GLY A 323 19.40 13.11 28.68
N MET A 324 18.68 14.22 28.47
CA MET A 324 17.59 14.71 29.32
C MET A 324 16.50 15.32 28.44
N LEU A 325 15.23 15.19 28.86
CA LEU A 325 14.11 15.79 28.15
C LEU A 325 13.74 17.15 28.76
N PRO A 326 13.37 18.17 27.96
CA PRO A 326 12.95 19.47 28.49
C PRO A 326 11.66 19.40 29.33
N GLN A 327 10.77 18.45 29.03
CA GLN A 327 9.54 18.18 29.75
C GLN A 327 9.27 16.68 29.74
N ALA A 328 8.40 16.22 30.65
CA ALA A 328 7.92 14.84 30.60
C ALA A 328 7.09 14.59 29.33
N VAL A 329 7.24 13.42 28.71
CA VAL A 329 6.51 13.03 27.51
C VAL A 329 5.71 11.73 27.73
N HIS A 330 4.46 11.74 27.31
CA HIS A 330 3.57 10.60 27.32
C HIS A 330 3.22 10.26 25.88
N ILE A 331 3.72 9.13 25.40
CA ILE A 331 3.65 8.76 23.98
C ILE A 331 2.73 7.56 23.80
N THR A 332 1.80 7.67 22.85
CA THR A 332 0.97 6.57 22.38
C THR A 332 1.35 6.23 20.95
N LEU A 333 1.79 4.99 20.72
CA LEU A 333 2.14 4.43 19.41
C LEU A 333 1.04 3.49 18.96
N ILE A 334 0.47 3.73 17.80
CA ILE A 334 -0.67 2.95 17.29
C ILE A 334 -0.32 2.38 15.92
N ASP A 335 -0.42 1.06 15.76
CA ASP A 335 -0.22 0.40 14.47
C ASP A 335 -1.08 -0.86 14.32
N GLN A 336 -1.32 -1.27 13.08
CA GLN A 336 -1.94 -2.55 12.76
C GLN A 336 -0.94 -3.70 12.72
N ASP A 337 0.34 -3.39 12.50
CA ASP A 337 1.40 -4.38 12.42
C ASP A 337 1.98 -4.65 13.81
N HIS A 338 1.76 -5.87 14.30
CA HIS A 338 2.28 -6.33 15.58
C HIS A 338 3.82 -6.38 15.60
N GLN A 339 4.46 -6.71 14.48
CA GLN A 339 5.93 -6.77 14.41
C GLN A 339 6.53 -5.37 14.48
N ALA A 340 5.92 -4.39 13.81
CA ALA A 340 6.33 -2.99 13.92
C ALA A 340 6.21 -2.48 15.37
N LEU A 341 5.09 -2.74 16.04
CA LEU A 341 4.88 -2.37 17.46
C LEU A 341 5.85 -3.08 18.39
N THR A 342 6.14 -4.35 18.15
CA THR A 342 7.13 -5.11 18.94
C THR A 342 8.49 -4.43 18.85
N GLN A 343 8.95 -4.10 17.65
CA GLN A 343 10.23 -3.42 17.46
C GLN A 343 10.25 -2.03 18.09
N ALA A 344 9.19 -1.24 17.91
CA ALA A 344 9.08 0.09 18.52
C ALA A 344 9.12 0.00 20.06
N TYR A 345 8.41 -0.97 20.64
CA TYR A 345 8.40 -1.21 22.09
C TYR A 345 9.79 -1.61 22.61
N GLU A 346 10.43 -2.60 21.99
CA GLU A 346 11.76 -3.08 22.39
C GLU A 346 12.83 -1.98 22.32
N ARG A 347 12.72 -1.06 21.36
CA ARG A 347 13.66 0.07 21.20
C ARG A 347 13.37 1.25 22.12
N THR A 348 12.12 1.44 22.55
CA THR A 348 11.73 2.58 23.40
C THR A 348 11.73 2.24 24.88
N TYR A 349 11.36 1.02 25.27
CA TYR A 349 11.22 0.62 26.67
C TYR A 349 12.50 0.82 27.51
N PRO A 350 13.71 0.43 27.04
CA PRO A 350 14.95 0.71 27.78
C PRO A 350 15.17 2.22 28.01
N GLU A 351 14.82 3.06 27.05
CA GLU A 351 14.96 4.51 27.17
C GLU A 351 13.96 5.10 28.17
N THR A 352 12.74 4.57 28.24
CA THR A 352 11.76 4.98 29.26
C THR A 352 12.25 4.66 30.67
N LEU A 353 12.87 3.49 30.88
CA LEU A 353 13.47 3.14 32.17
C LEU A 353 14.63 4.08 32.54
N ARG A 354 15.46 4.44 31.54
CA ARG A 354 16.58 5.38 31.71
C ARG A 354 16.09 6.78 32.10
N LEU A 355 15.02 7.24 31.46
CA LEU A 355 14.42 8.56 31.67
C LEU A 355 13.48 8.63 32.88
N LYS A 356 13.12 7.49 33.47
CA LYS A 356 12.23 7.38 34.63
C LYS A 356 10.89 8.09 34.33
N GLU A 357 10.45 8.97 35.23
CA GLU A 357 9.17 9.68 35.13
C GLU A 357 9.13 10.72 33.98
N GLN A 358 10.24 10.98 33.29
CA GLN A 358 10.26 11.91 32.16
C GLN A 358 9.69 11.32 30.86
N ALA A 359 9.51 10.00 30.76
CA ALA A 359 8.99 9.39 29.53
C ALA A 359 8.16 8.13 29.80
N THR A 360 7.02 8.03 29.11
CA THR A 360 6.22 6.80 29.03
C THR A 360 5.84 6.53 27.58
N VAL A 361 5.78 5.25 27.21
CA VAL A 361 5.40 4.79 25.87
C VAL A 361 4.37 3.67 26.01
N ASN A 362 3.21 3.86 25.39
CA ASN A 362 2.13 2.88 25.30
C ASN A 362 1.93 2.46 23.84
N CYS A 363 1.89 1.16 23.58
CA CYS A 363 1.64 0.61 22.25
C CYS A 363 0.20 0.08 22.15
N LEU A 364 -0.53 0.48 21.11
CA LEU A 364 -1.89 0.03 20.84
C LEU A 364 -1.94 -0.72 19.50
N HIS A 365 -2.21 -2.03 19.55
CA HIS A 365 -2.38 -2.86 18.36
C HIS A 365 -3.81 -2.74 17.83
N VAL A 366 -3.97 -2.03 16.71
CA VAL A 366 -5.28 -1.62 16.19
C VAL A 366 -5.35 -1.84 14.69
N SER A 367 -6.36 -2.56 14.21
CA SER A 367 -6.52 -2.80 12.77
C SER A 367 -6.80 -1.51 11.99
N PHE A 368 -6.39 -1.46 10.72
CA PHE A 368 -6.69 -0.34 9.81
C PHE A 368 -8.17 0.06 9.79
N ARG A 369 -9.09 -0.92 9.83
CA ARG A 369 -10.54 -0.65 9.86
C ARG A 369 -10.97 0.05 11.15
N GLN A 370 -10.35 -0.27 12.27
CA GLN A 370 -10.60 0.42 13.55
C GLN A 370 -9.98 1.81 13.53
N LEU A 371 -8.76 1.98 13.00
CA LEU A 371 -8.12 3.29 12.83
C LEU A 371 -9.00 4.25 12.01
N LEU A 372 -9.56 3.79 10.89
CA LEU A 372 -10.46 4.59 10.06
C LEU A 372 -11.79 4.96 10.71
N LYS A 373 -12.20 4.23 11.76
CA LYS A 373 -13.42 4.57 12.51
C LYS A 373 -13.18 5.62 13.60
N GLY A 374 -11.93 6.06 13.80
CA GLY A 374 -11.49 7.30 14.46
C GLY A 374 -12.07 7.61 15.84
N GLU A 375 -13.37 7.88 15.89
CA GLU A 375 -14.12 8.38 17.04
C GLU A 375 -13.94 7.48 18.27
N ARG A 376 -14.09 6.16 18.13
CA ARG A 376 -14.01 5.25 19.31
C ARG A 376 -12.60 4.91 19.80
N LEU A 377 -11.57 5.19 19.01
CA LEU A 377 -10.21 4.78 19.34
C LEU A 377 -9.56 5.74 20.35
N LEU A 378 -9.91 7.02 20.24
CA LEU A 378 -9.35 8.11 21.00
C LEU A 378 -10.21 8.47 22.23
N ASP A 379 -11.43 7.94 22.35
CA ASP A 379 -12.35 8.18 23.48
C ASP A 379 -11.71 7.93 24.86
N ASN A 380 -10.72 7.02 24.93
CA ASN A 380 -10.02 6.65 26.16
C ASN A 380 -8.62 7.27 26.28
N ILE A 381 -8.22 8.13 25.34
CA ILE A 381 -6.92 8.80 25.32
C ILE A 381 -7.14 10.27 25.72
N PRO A 382 -6.29 10.87 26.58
CA PRO A 382 -6.44 12.29 26.95
C PRO A 382 -6.31 13.20 25.72
N ALA A 383 -6.71 14.47 25.88
CA ALA A 383 -6.45 15.47 24.85
C ALA A 383 -4.95 15.54 24.53
N GLN A 384 -4.60 15.62 23.24
CA GLN A 384 -3.22 15.47 22.77
C GLN A 384 -2.59 16.82 22.41
N ASP A 385 -1.32 17.01 22.75
CA ASP A 385 -0.55 18.19 22.34
C ASP A 385 0.05 18.03 20.93
N LEU A 386 0.34 16.80 20.55
CA LEU A 386 0.76 16.43 19.20
C LEU A 386 0.11 15.12 18.78
N ILE A 387 -0.56 15.13 17.64
CA ILE A 387 -0.95 13.92 16.91
C ILE A 387 -0.28 13.97 15.55
N TYR A 388 0.28 12.87 15.08
CA TYR A 388 0.77 12.81 13.72
C TYR A 388 0.55 11.46 13.06
N THR A 389 0.43 11.50 11.73
CA THR A 389 0.52 10.32 10.87
C THR A 389 1.19 10.74 9.57
N VAL A 390 2.32 10.10 9.26
CA VAL A 390 3.21 10.56 8.19
C VAL A 390 3.45 9.49 7.13
N GLY A 391 2.49 8.58 6.94
CA GLY A 391 2.50 7.57 5.88
C GLY A 391 1.16 6.87 5.65
N LEU A 392 0.18 7.05 6.54
CA LEU A 392 -1.14 6.42 6.41
C LEU A 392 -1.99 7.07 5.31
N VAL A 393 -1.95 8.40 5.19
CA VAL A 393 -2.83 9.17 4.30
C VAL A 393 -2.48 8.98 2.82
N ASP A 394 -1.27 8.51 2.54
CA ASP A 394 -0.82 8.05 1.21
C ASP A 394 -1.72 6.96 0.61
N TYR A 395 -2.44 6.20 1.45
CA TYR A 395 -3.31 5.10 1.03
C TYR A 395 -4.80 5.45 1.06
N LEU A 396 -5.15 6.66 1.48
CA LEU A 396 -6.54 7.07 1.70
C LEU A 396 -6.97 8.05 0.61
N ASP A 397 -8.10 7.78 -0.03
CA ASP A 397 -8.77 8.81 -0.84
C ASP A 397 -9.33 9.92 0.06
N ALA A 398 -9.71 11.06 -0.53
CA ALA A 398 -10.21 12.20 0.24
C ALA A 398 -11.46 11.87 1.08
N ARG A 399 -12.29 10.90 0.65
CA ARG A 399 -13.51 10.49 1.36
C ARG A 399 -13.20 9.78 2.67
N LYS A 400 -12.10 9.02 2.72
CA LYS A 400 -11.62 8.35 3.94
C LYS A 400 -10.69 9.23 4.78
N ALA A 401 -9.86 10.04 4.13
CA ALA A 401 -8.89 10.89 4.81
C ALA A 401 -9.53 12.02 5.63
N ARG A 402 -10.55 12.71 5.08
CA ARG A 402 -11.20 13.85 5.77
C ARG A 402 -11.82 13.48 7.12
N PRO A 403 -12.67 12.43 7.24
CA PRO A 403 -13.24 12.07 8.55
C PRO A 403 -12.19 11.65 9.58
N LEU A 404 -11.12 10.98 9.13
CA LEU A 404 -10.00 10.62 10.00
C LEU A 404 -9.31 11.88 10.54
N ILE A 405 -8.95 12.80 9.65
CA ILE A 405 -8.26 14.06 10.01
C ILE A 405 -9.13 14.89 10.96
N ASP A 406 -10.43 14.99 10.70
CA ASP A 406 -11.36 15.70 11.59
C ASP A 406 -11.46 15.05 12.97
N GLY A 407 -11.57 13.72 13.06
CA GLY A 407 -11.55 13.01 14.34
C GLY A 407 -10.25 13.23 15.12
N LEU A 408 -9.10 13.16 14.46
CA LEU A 408 -7.79 13.43 15.08
C LEU A 408 -7.68 14.90 15.53
N TYR A 409 -8.14 15.85 14.73
CA TYR A 409 -8.10 17.28 15.05
C TYR A 409 -8.97 17.61 16.28
N ARG A 410 -10.16 16.98 16.40
CA ARG A 410 -11.03 17.14 17.56
C ARG A 410 -10.36 16.68 18.87
N GLN A 411 -9.53 15.63 18.81
CA GLN A 411 -8.79 15.09 19.95
C GLN A 411 -7.63 15.98 20.44
N LEU A 412 -7.24 17.01 19.69
CA LEU A 412 -6.18 17.91 20.13
C LEU A 412 -6.60 18.74 21.34
N ALA A 413 -5.67 18.94 22.26
CA ALA A 413 -5.74 20.00 23.27
C ALA A 413 -5.71 21.38 22.59
N PRO A 414 -6.23 22.45 23.25
CA PRO A 414 -6.01 23.81 22.79
C PRO A 414 -4.52 24.12 22.58
N GLY A 415 -4.19 24.77 21.46
CA GLY A 415 -2.80 25.02 21.04
C GLY A 415 -2.07 23.82 20.44
N GLY A 416 -2.64 22.61 20.49
CA GLY A 416 -2.03 21.38 20.00
C GLY A 416 -1.93 21.29 18.48
N PHE A 417 -1.08 20.38 18.00
CA PHE A 417 -0.77 20.19 16.59
C PHE A 417 -1.23 18.83 16.07
N LEU A 418 -1.85 18.82 14.89
CA LEU A 418 -2.01 17.64 14.05
C LEU A 418 -1.10 17.77 12.82
N VAL A 419 -0.27 16.75 12.57
CA VAL A 419 0.63 16.71 11.40
C VAL A 419 0.28 15.52 10.51
N ILE A 420 -0.05 15.82 9.25
CA ILE A 420 -0.41 14.83 8.23
C ILE A 420 0.64 14.83 7.13
N GLY A 421 1.33 13.71 6.96
CA GLY A 421 2.26 13.52 5.84
C GLY A 421 1.58 12.89 4.63
N ASN A 422 1.98 13.33 3.44
CA ASN A 422 1.59 12.69 2.17
C ASN A 422 2.69 12.80 1.12
N VAL A 423 2.76 11.83 0.20
CA VAL A 423 3.57 11.92 -1.02
C VAL A 423 3.07 13.07 -1.91
N LYS A 424 3.98 13.91 -2.35
CA LYS A 424 3.68 15.10 -3.15
C LYS A 424 3.49 14.73 -4.62
N LYS A 425 2.46 15.28 -5.26
CA LYS A 425 2.32 15.26 -6.71
C LYS A 425 3.34 16.25 -7.30
N SER A 426 4.45 15.72 -7.79
CA SER A 426 5.54 16.51 -8.39
C SER A 426 6.28 15.69 -9.47
N PRO A 427 7.00 16.35 -10.39
CA PRO A 427 7.82 15.66 -11.40
C PRO A 427 8.89 14.75 -10.79
N VAL A 428 9.34 15.05 -9.57
CA VAL A 428 10.37 14.30 -8.84
C VAL A 428 9.81 13.24 -7.88
N SER A 429 8.49 13.03 -7.89
CA SER A 429 7.77 12.12 -7.00
C SER A 429 8.16 10.65 -7.17
N LEU A 430 7.68 9.80 -6.26
CA LEU A 430 7.89 8.36 -6.31
C LEU A 430 6.98 7.61 -7.30
N LEU A 431 6.23 8.30 -8.16
CA LEU A 431 5.16 7.70 -8.97
C LEU A 431 5.63 6.48 -9.78
N TRP A 432 6.63 6.66 -10.64
CA TRP A 432 7.07 5.58 -11.53
C TRP A 432 7.60 4.34 -10.78
N PRO A 433 8.59 4.44 -9.87
CA PRO A 433 9.12 3.25 -9.22
C PRO A 433 8.16 2.64 -8.20
N ALA A 434 7.32 3.44 -7.53
CA ALA A 434 6.31 2.88 -6.65
C ALA A 434 5.27 2.11 -7.48
N GLU A 435 4.58 2.76 -8.41
CA GLU A 435 3.45 2.16 -9.13
C GLU A 435 3.86 1.05 -10.12
N PHE A 436 4.94 1.27 -10.88
CA PHE A 436 5.29 0.42 -12.02
C PHE A 436 6.39 -0.59 -11.73
N LEU A 437 7.33 -0.32 -10.81
CA LEU A 437 8.35 -1.32 -10.42
C LEU A 437 7.90 -2.16 -9.22
N CYS A 438 7.25 -1.55 -8.23
CA CYS A 438 6.97 -2.18 -6.93
C CYS A 438 5.49 -2.56 -6.71
N ASP A 439 4.62 -2.34 -7.69
CA ASP A 439 3.17 -2.50 -7.52
C ASP A 439 2.64 -1.75 -6.26
N TRP A 440 3.18 -0.55 -6.03
CA TRP A 440 2.90 0.28 -4.86
C TRP A 440 2.07 1.51 -5.26
N SER A 441 0.75 1.35 -5.25
CA SER A 441 -0.19 2.43 -5.55
C SER A 441 -0.39 3.37 -4.35
N LEU A 442 -0.15 4.66 -4.57
CA LEU A 442 -0.32 5.74 -3.61
C LEU A 442 -1.20 6.87 -4.16
N VAL A 443 -1.80 7.65 -3.26
CA VAL A 443 -2.56 8.86 -3.56
C VAL A 443 -1.64 10.07 -3.49
N TYR A 444 -1.10 10.48 -4.63
CA TYR A 444 -0.29 11.70 -4.77
C TYR A 444 -1.18 12.94 -4.70
N ARG A 445 -0.77 13.93 -3.90
CA ARG A 445 -1.54 15.15 -3.65
C ARG A 445 -0.75 16.39 -4.02
N SER A 446 -1.38 17.37 -4.64
CA SER A 446 -0.83 18.72 -4.71
C SER A 446 -1.00 19.43 -3.35
N GLU A 447 -0.41 20.63 -3.20
CA GLU A 447 -0.64 21.46 -2.03
C GLU A 447 -2.12 21.85 -1.88
N SER A 448 -2.82 22.11 -3.01
CA SER A 448 -4.27 22.39 -2.97
C SER A 448 -5.09 21.20 -2.49
N ASP A 449 -4.70 19.98 -2.87
CA ASP A 449 -5.35 18.76 -2.40
C ASP A 449 -5.15 18.57 -0.89
N MET A 450 -3.96 18.88 -0.38
CA MET A 450 -3.65 18.84 1.05
C MET A 450 -4.47 19.87 1.84
N LEU A 451 -4.51 21.13 1.38
CA LEU A 451 -5.34 22.17 1.99
C LEU A 451 -6.82 21.78 1.98
N ALA A 452 -7.28 21.14 0.90
CA ALA A 452 -8.65 20.68 0.80
C ALA A 452 -8.99 19.67 1.90
N LEU A 453 -8.06 18.82 2.37
CA LEU A 453 -8.30 17.87 3.46
C LEU A 453 -8.68 18.54 4.79
N ALA A 454 -8.25 19.79 5.01
CA ALA A 454 -8.50 20.56 6.22
C ALA A 454 -9.61 21.61 6.07
N LYS A 455 -10.22 21.74 4.88
CA LYS A 455 -11.16 22.83 4.54
C LYS A 455 -12.32 22.98 5.53
N ASP A 456 -12.79 21.87 6.09
CA ASP A 456 -13.98 21.84 6.94
C ASP A 456 -13.64 21.90 8.45
N LEU A 457 -12.35 22.06 8.80
CA LEU A 457 -11.91 22.13 10.19
C LEU A 457 -12.12 23.53 10.77
N PRO A 458 -12.70 23.65 11.98
CA PRO A 458 -12.96 24.95 12.59
C PRO A 458 -11.66 25.62 13.05
N SER A 459 -11.44 26.85 12.58
CA SER A 459 -10.43 27.81 13.06
C SER A 459 -8.99 27.27 13.12
N ALA A 460 -8.63 26.27 12.33
CA ALA A 460 -7.27 25.73 12.31
C ALA A 460 -6.29 26.72 11.66
N ASN A 461 -5.13 26.96 12.28
CA ASN A 461 -4.00 27.54 11.56
C ASN A 461 -3.35 26.45 10.71
N VAL A 462 -3.31 26.64 9.40
CA VAL A 462 -2.87 25.64 8.43
C VAL A 462 -1.56 26.07 7.79
N THR A 463 -0.54 25.21 7.83
CA THR A 463 0.71 25.41 7.09
C THR A 463 1.14 24.12 6.41
N ILE A 464 1.81 24.22 5.26
CA ILE A 464 2.38 23.08 4.54
C ILE A 464 3.90 23.26 4.47
N LYS A 465 4.64 22.18 4.75
CA LYS A 465 6.10 22.13 4.57
C LYS A 465 6.46 20.91 3.73
N ALA A 466 7.24 21.11 2.67
CA ALA A 466 7.81 20.02 1.90
C ALA A 466 9.12 19.52 2.53
N ASP A 467 9.47 18.27 2.30
CA ASP A 467 10.80 17.75 2.60
C ASP A 467 11.84 18.30 1.61
N ALA A 468 13.13 18.15 1.91
CA ALA A 468 14.21 18.70 1.09
C ALA A 468 14.27 18.14 -0.35
N THR A 469 13.65 16.98 -0.62
CA THR A 469 13.58 16.39 -1.97
C THR A 469 12.33 16.78 -2.76
N ASP A 470 11.38 17.50 -2.14
CA ASP A 470 10.06 17.84 -2.70
C ASP A 470 9.20 16.62 -3.10
N ARG A 471 9.39 15.49 -2.42
CA ARG A 471 8.66 14.22 -2.66
C ARG A 471 7.60 13.94 -1.61
N ILE A 472 7.75 14.51 -0.41
CA ILE A 472 6.82 14.41 0.71
C ILE A 472 6.48 15.83 1.17
N GLN A 473 5.23 16.02 1.57
CA GLN A 473 4.76 17.25 2.20
C GLN A 473 4.01 16.93 3.49
N LEU A 474 4.16 17.82 4.47
CA LEU A 474 3.53 17.74 5.78
C LEU A 474 2.55 18.90 5.93
N LEU A 475 1.28 18.58 6.15
CA LEU A 475 0.23 19.51 6.53
C LEU A 475 0.17 19.62 8.05
N TYR A 476 0.51 20.80 8.56
CA TYR A 476 0.44 21.15 9.97
C TYR A 476 -0.86 21.90 10.24
N LEU A 477 -1.64 21.39 11.19
CA LEU A 477 -2.90 21.94 11.64
C LEU A 477 -2.77 22.25 13.13
N GLN A 478 -2.81 23.53 13.48
CA GLN A 478 -2.78 23.94 14.88
C GLN A 478 -4.18 24.31 15.34
N LYS A 479 -4.62 23.70 16.44
CA LYS A 479 -5.87 24.07 17.10
C LYS A 479 -5.67 25.39 17.86
N PRO A 480 -6.57 26.38 17.74
CA PRO A 480 -6.44 27.63 18.48
C PRO A 480 -6.25 27.42 19.98
N GLU A 481 -5.53 28.33 20.61
CA GLU A 481 -5.59 28.46 22.06
C GLU A 481 -6.99 28.97 22.44
N ILE A 482 -7.52 28.48 23.55
CA ILE A 482 -8.70 29.07 24.16
C ILE A 482 -8.16 30.32 24.87
N ASN A 483 -8.42 31.51 24.31
CA ASN A 483 -8.21 32.74 25.06
C ASN A 483 -9.06 32.64 26.33
N ALA A 484 -8.40 32.63 27.49
CA ALA A 484 -9.04 32.66 28.79
C ALA A 484 -9.81 33.97 29.01
#